data_AF-A0A3E2HQ34-F1
#
_entry.id   AF-A0A3E2HQ34-F1
#
_cell.length_a   1.000
_cell.length_b   1.000
_cell.length_c   1.000
_cell.angle_alpha   90.00
_cell.angle_beta   90.00
_cell.angle_gamma   90.00
#
_symmetry.space_group_name_H-M   'P 1'
#
loop_
_entity.id
_entity.type
_entity.pdbx_description
1 polymer ?
#
loop_
_entity_poly.entity_id
_entity_poly.type
_entity_poly.pdbx_seq_one_letter_code
_entity_poly.pdbx_strand_id
1 'polypeptide(L)'
;MTVALILFIIGVAIETPGLSKLSMAMLFIYEFAFGASWLTLPWLISAEITPLRLRHVGGALSPFSQWMWSFVVIEITPVAIDNIGWRLYLLYIICTALSIPFIYFFLLETKGKTLEDINYIFAEGDARIELERRFAEAAYQGLEKDANSGEVQIVNATIEEKV
;
A
#
# COMPACT_ATOMS: atom_id res chain seq x y z
N MET A 1 12.08 -7.50 -9.72
CA MET A 1 12.79 -7.25 -8.45
C MET A 1 13.52 -8.51 -7.96
N THR A 2 12.83 -9.61 -7.65
CA THR A 2 13.44 -10.87 -7.14
C THR A 2 14.50 -11.46 -8.07
N VAL A 3 14.26 -11.50 -9.37
CA VAL A 3 15.22 -12.02 -10.36
C VAL A 3 16.50 -11.18 -10.42
N ALA A 4 16.37 -9.84 -10.37
CA ALA A 4 17.53 -8.94 -10.36
C ALA A 4 18.39 -9.16 -9.09
N LEU A 5 17.74 -9.35 -7.94
CA LEU A 5 18.44 -9.63 -6.69
C LEU A 5 19.13 -11.00 -6.68
N ILE A 6 18.53 -12.04 -7.29
CA ILE A 6 19.16 -13.35 -7.49
C ILE A 6 20.43 -13.22 -8.34
N LEU A 7 20.34 -12.53 -9.48
CA LEU A 7 21.48 -12.34 -10.39
C LEU A 7 22.59 -11.49 -9.74
N PHE A 8 22.21 -10.49 -8.93
CA PHE A 8 23.15 -9.72 -8.12
C PHE A 8 23.95 -10.63 -7.18
N ILE A 9 23.27 -11.49 -6.40
CA ILE A 9 23.96 -12.39 -5.45
C ILE A 9 24.86 -13.40 -6.17
N ILE A 10 24.41 -13.97 -7.29
CA ILE A 10 25.22 -14.91 -8.06
C ILE A 10 26.55 -14.28 -8.47
N GLY A 11 26.54 -13.03 -8.92
CA GLY A 11 27.79 -12.38 -9.32
C GLY A 11 28.65 -11.92 -8.15
N VAL A 12 28.06 -11.62 -6.98
CA VAL A 12 28.82 -11.38 -5.74
C VAL A 12 29.45 -12.68 -5.21
N ALA A 13 28.77 -13.81 -5.33
CA ALA A 13 29.26 -15.09 -4.79
C ALA A 13 30.38 -15.75 -5.61
N ILE A 14 30.46 -15.48 -6.92
CA ILE A 14 31.39 -16.13 -7.85
C ILE A 14 32.63 -15.25 -8.13
N GLU A 15 32.59 -13.96 -7.79
CA GLU A 15 33.73 -13.03 -7.79
C GLU A 15 34.57 -12.97 -9.10
N THR A 16 33.95 -13.19 -10.27
CA THR A 16 34.66 -13.00 -11.55
C THR A 16 34.51 -11.56 -12.07
N PRO A 17 35.47 -11.03 -12.85
CA PRO A 17 35.38 -9.67 -13.40
C PRO A 17 34.15 -9.43 -14.29
N GLY A 18 33.70 -10.45 -15.03
CA GLY A 18 32.50 -10.37 -15.86
C GLY A 18 31.22 -10.34 -15.04
N LEU A 19 31.11 -11.23 -14.05
CA LEU A 19 29.96 -11.30 -13.16
C LEU A 19 29.85 -10.08 -12.21
N SER A 20 30.97 -9.47 -11.82
CA SER A 20 30.95 -8.25 -10.99
C SER A 20 30.27 -7.07 -11.68
N LYS A 21 30.52 -6.89 -12.99
CA LYS A 21 29.84 -5.87 -13.81
C LYS A 21 28.34 -6.16 -13.94
N LEU A 22 27.99 -7.44 -14.11
CA LEU A 22 26.60 -7.89 -14.14
C LEU A 22 25.90 -7.60 -12.80
N SER A 23 26.52 -7.94 -11.67
CA SER A 23 25.97 -7.66 -10.34
C SER A 23 25.67 -6.19 -10.15
N MET A 24 26.61 -5.31 -10.52
CA MET A 24 26.40 -3.87 -10.40
C MET A 24 25.23 -3.38 -11.26
N ALA A 25 25.13 -3.84 -12.51
CA ALA A 25 23.99 -3.51 -13.38
C ALA A 25 22.65 -4.02 -12.81
N MET A 26 22.63 -5.24 -12.28
CA MET A 26 21.44 -5.84 -11.67
C MET A 26 21.03 -5.14 -10.38
N LEU A 27 21.98 -4.64 -9.59
CA LEU A 27 21.71 -3.83 -8.41
C LEU A 27 20.98 -2.53 -8.80
N PHE A 28 21.44 -1.80 -9.82
CA PHE A 28 20.75 -0.60 -10.29
C PHE A 28 19.33 -0.89 -10.80
N ILE A 29 19.13 -2.02 -11.50
CA ILE A 29 17.80 -2.44 -11.94
C ILE A 29 16.90 -2.77 -10.73
N TYR A 30 17.46 -3.40 -9.70
CA TYR A 30 16.75 -3.64 -8.44
C TYR A 30 16.33 -2.32 -7.79
N GLU A 31 17.24 -1.37 -7.63
CA GLU A 31 16.97 -0.05 -7.03
C GLU A 31 15.91 0.73 -7.81
N PHE A 32 15.98 0.70 -9.16
CA PHE A 32 14.96 1.34 -10.00
C PHE A 32 13.59 0.70 -9.81
N ALA A 33 13.51 -0.64 -9.81
CA ALA A 33 12.26 -1.34 -9.59
C ALA A 33 11.69 -1.11 -8.18
N PHE A 34 12.56 -1.07 -7.17
CA PHE A 34 12.19 -0.76 -5.79
C PHE A 34 11.67 0.67 -5.68
N GLY A 35 12.37 1.64 -6.28
CA GLY A 35 11.96 3.04 -6.36
C GLY A 35 10.59 3.23 -7.02
N ALA A 36 10.32 2.50 -8.10
CA ALA A 36 9.05 2.59 -8.83
C ALA A 36 7.87 1.89 -8.12
N SER A 37 8.14 1.00 -7.15
CA SER A 37 7.10 0.19 -6.50
C SER A 37 7.10 0.39 -4.98
N TRP A 38 8.04 -0.22 -4.28
CA TRP A 38 8.03 -0.33 -2.82
C TRP A 38 8.40 0.95 -2.08
N LEU A 39 9.03 1.92 -2.76
CA LEU A 39 9.48 3.14 -2.10
C LEU A 39 8.32 4.01 -1.62
N THR A 40 7.24 4.11 -2.40
CA THR A 40 6.10 4.99 -2.12
C THR A 40 4.83 4.22 -1.71
N LEU A 41 4.67 2.99 -2.18
CA LEU A 41 3.44 2.22 -2.01
C LEU A 41 3.06 1.95 -0.54
N PRO A 42 3.97 1.54 0.37
CA PRO A 42 3.61 1.27 1.77
C PRO A 42 3.10 2.52 2.50
N TRP A 43 3.70 3.68 2.22
CA TRP A 43 3.29 4.96 2.79
C TRP A 43 1.89 5.35 2.33
N LEU A 44 1.62 5.15 1.03
CA LEU A 44 0.33 5.45 0.44
C LEU A 44 -0.77 4.54 1.02
N ILE A 45 -0.55 3.23 0.96
CA ILE A 45 -1.50 2.23 1.47
C ILE A 45 -1.77 2.43 2.95
N SER A 46 -0.75 2.72 3.76
CA SER A 46 -0.93 2.98 5.19
C SER A 46 -1.88 4.15 5.46
N ALA A 47 -1.90 5.18 4.61
CA ALA A 47 -2.82 6.30 4.75
C ALA A 47 -4.25 5.96 4.31
N GLU A 48 -4.40 5.08 3.31
CA GLU A 48 -5.68 4.67 2.73
C GLU A 48 -6.43 3.66 3.60
N ILE A 49 -5.73 2.67 4.18
CA ILE A 49 -6.34 1.62 5.01
C ILE A 49 -6.69 2.10 6.41
N THR A 50 -6.09 3.20 6.88
CA THR A 50 -6.30 3.66 8.25
C THR A 50 -7.65 4.39 8.36
N PRO A 51 -8.56 3.94 9.24
CA PRO A 51 -9.86 4.57 9.40
C PRO A 51 -9.73 6.00 9.91
N LEU A 52 -10.64 6.86 9.46
CA LEU A 52 -10.61 8.31 9.71
C LEU A 52 -10.38 8.66 11.19
N ARG A 53 -11.02 7.92 12.10
CA ARG A 53 -10.92 8.14 13.56
C ARG A 53 -9.52 7.84 14.13
N LEU A 54 -8.79 6.88 13.55
CA LEU A 54 -7.48 6.43 14.02
C LEU A 54 -6.33 6.90 13.13
N ARG A 55 -6.62 7.77 12.15
CA ARG A 55 -5.64 8.22 11.15
C ARG A 55 -4.38 8.83 11.75
N HIS A 56 -4.53 9.57 12.85
CA HIS A 56 -3.39 10.15 13.58
C HIS A 56 -2.49 9.07 14.22
N VAL A 57 -3.08 7.98 14.75
CA VAL A 57 -2.34 6.86 15.33
C VAL A 57 -1.65 6.05 14.23
N GLY A 58 -2.37 5.69 13.17
CA GLY A 58 -1.79 4.96 12.03
C GLY A 58 -0.68 5.75 11.34
N GLY A 59 -0.87 7.07 11.20
CA GLY A 59 0.12 7.99 10.66
C GLY A 59 1.38 8.14 11.52
N ALA A 60 1.34 7.84 12.82
CA ALA A 60 2.52 7.81 13.69
C ALA A 60 3.17 6.42 13.76
N LEU A 61 2.35 5.37 13.85
CA LEU A 61 2.84 4.00 14.02
C LEU A 61 3.51 3.45 12.75
N SER A 62 2.98 3.81 11.58
CA SER A 62 3.52 3.38 10.28
C SER A 62 4.98 3.84 10.07
N PRO A 63 5.31 5.16 10.08
CA PRO A 63 6.70 5.61 9.98
C PRO A 63 7.55 5.07 11.13
N PHE A 64 7.03 5.03 12.36
CA PHE A 64 7.78 4.51 13.50
C PHE A 64 8.22 3.06 13.28
N SER A 65 7.31 2.19 12.85
CA SER A 65 7.59 0.77 12.61
C SER A 65 8.63 0.59 11.49
N GLN A 66 8.53 1.39 10.41
CA GLN A 66 9.50 1.37 9.34
C GLN A 66 10.88 1.80 9.83
N TRP A 67 10.99 2.96 10.50
CA TRP A 67 12.27 3.48 10.96
C TRP A 67 12.91 2.57 12.00
N MET A 68 12.10 1.94 12.87
CA MET A 68 12.57 0.92 13.80
C MET A 68 13.20 -0.26 13.06
N TRP A 69 12.54 -0.79 12.02
CA TRP A 69 13.09 -1.93 11.30
C TRP A 69 14.32 -1.55 10.47
N SER A 70 14.34 -0.34 9.88
CA SER A 70 15.55 0.20 9.24
C SER A 70 16.71 0.28 10.22
N PHE A 71 16.49 0.74 11.45
CA PHE A 71 17.53 0.76 12.49
C PHE A 71 18.06 -0.64 12.80
N VAL A 72 17.18 -1.62 13.01
CA VAL A 72 17.58 -3.00 13.28
C VAL A 72 18.43 -3.57 12.14
N VAL A 73 18.02 -3.34 10.89
CA VAL A 73 18.80 -3.80 9.73
C VAL A 73 20.17 -3.12 9.69
N ILE A 74 20.25 -1.81 9.85
CA ILE A 74 21.52 -1.06 9.82
C ILE A 74 22.49 -1.58 10.89
N GLU A 75 22.02 -1.88 12.10
CA GLU A 75 22.85 -2.43 13.18
C GLU A 75 23.29 -3.88 12.92
N ILE A 76 22.41 -4.72 12.37
CA ILE A 76 22.71 -6.14 12.12
C ILE A 76 23.62 -6.33 10.89
N THR A 77 23.45 -5.52 9.84
CA THR A 77 24.16 -5.66 8.57
C THR A 77 25.69 -5.74 8.70
N PRO A 78 26.41 -4.85 9.42
CA PRO A 78 27.87 -4.93 9.49
C PRO A 78 28.34 -6.23 10.14
N VAL A 79 27.75 -6.61 11.28
CA VAL A 79 28.06 -7.86 11.99
C VAL A 79 27.76 -9.07 11.10
N ALA A 80 26.65 -9.04 10.38
CA ALA A 80 26.28 -10.14 9.49
C ALA A 80 27.22 -10.25 8.28
N ILE A 81 27.64 -9.13 7.67
CA ILE A 81 28.60 -9.16 6.56
C ILE A 81 29.94 -9.76 7.01
N ASP A 82 30.43 -9.39 8.19
CA ASP A 82 31.70 -9.90 8.73
C ASP A 82 31.66 -11.41 9.01
N ASN A 83 30.51 -11.94 9.43
CA ASN A 83 30.38 -13.35 9.82
C ASN A 83 29.93 -14.27 8.67
N ILE A 84 28.97 -13.82 7.85
CA ILE A 84 28.31 -14.65 6.82
C ILE A 84 28.44 -14.11 5.40
N GLY A 85 29.01 -12.91 5.22
CA GLY A 85 29.31 -12.31 3.92
C GLY A 85 28.09 -12.23 2.99
N TRP A 86 28.25 -12.73 1.76
CA TRP A 86 27.21 -12.67 0.73
C TRP A 86 25.92 -13.41 1.10
N ARG A 87 25.96 -14.33 2.06
CA ARG A 87 24.79 -15.15 2.44
C ARG A 87 23.70 -14.32 3.13
N LEU A 88 24.05 -13.17 3.72
CA LEU A 88 23.07 -12.20 4.25
C LEU A 88 22.05 -11.81 3.17
N TYR A 89 22.49 -11.65 1.92
CA TYR A 89 21.62 -11.23 0.83
C TYR A 89 20.52 -12.25 0.49
N LEU A 90 20.66 -13.52 0.90
CA LEU A 90 19.60 -14.53 0.75
C LEU A 90 18.35 -14.16 1.56
N LEU A 91 18.51 -13.52 2.72
CA LEU A 91 17.39 -13.02 3.51
C LEU A 91 16.56 -12.01 2.69
N TYR A 92 17.21 -11.09 2.00
CA TYR A 92 16.54 -10.10 1.16
C TYR A 92 15.80 -10.73 -0.03
N ILE A 93 16.34 -11.81 -0.62
CA ILE A 93 15.60 -12.58 -1.63
C ILE A 93 14.33 -13.17 -1.03
N ILE A 94 14.43 -13.82 0.13
CA ILE A 94 13.28 -14.47 0.77
C ILE A 94 12.21 -13.43 1.11
N CYS A 95 12.59 -12.31 1.74
CA CYS A 95 11.66 -11.23 2.08
C CYS A 95 10.99 -10.65 0.82
N THR A 96 11.77 -10.43 -0.25
CA THR A 96 11.25 -9.90 -1.52
C THR A 96 10.37 -10.92 -2.25
N ALA A 97 10.64 -12.22 -2.11
CA ALA A 97 9.81 -13.28 -2.69
C ALA A 97 8.50 -13.45 -1.91
N LEU A 98 8.56 -13.36 -0.57
CA LEU A 98 7.39 -13.44 0.32
C LEU A 98 6.48 -12.21 0.24
N SER A 99 7.00 -11.05 -0.16
CA SER A 99 6.17 -9.86 -0.32
C SER A 99 5.14 -10.01 -1.46
N ILE A 100 5.43 -10.84 -2.48
CA ILE A 100 4.52 -11.09 -3.61
C ILE A 100 3.22 -11.80 -3.15
N PRO A 101 3.26 -12.98 -2.51
CA PRO A 101 2.04 -13.61 -2.00
C PRO A 101 1.41 -12.77 -0.89
N PHE A 102 2.20 -12.05 -0.08
CA PHE A 102 1.64 -11.15 0.92
C PHE A 102 0.73 -10.09 0.30
N ILE A 103 1.20 -9.40 -0.76
CA ILE A 103 0.35 -8.44 -1.47
C ILE A 103 -0.87 -9.14 -2.08
N TYR A 104 -0.66 -10.26 -2.76
CA TYR A 104 -1.72 -10.93 -3.48
C TYR A 104 -2.89 -11.36 -2.58
N PHE A 105 -2.60 -11.82 -1.35
CA PHE A 105 -3.63 -12.31 -0.43
C PHE A 105 -4.14 -11.26 0.55
N PHE A 106 -3.28 -10.35 1.05
CA PHE A 106 -3.63 -9.44 2.14
C PHE A 106 -3.92 -8.02 1.67
N LEU A 107 -3.42 -7.62 0.49
CA LEU A 107 -3.64 -6.27 -0.02
C LEU A 107 -4.86 -6.24 -0.94
N LEU A 108 -5.91 -5.58 -0.48
CA LEU A 108 -7.08 -5.27 -1.30
C LEU A 108 -6.80 -4.05 -2.17
N GLU A 109 -7.32 -4.06 -3.40
CA GLU A 109 -7.18 -2.93 -4.34
C GLU A 109 -7.98 -1.71 -3.84
N THR A 110 -7.27 -0.61 -3.59
CA THR A 110 -7.82 0.66 -3.10
C THR A 110 -8.06 1.68 -4.22
N LYS A 111 -7.55 1.45 -5.43
CA LYS A 111 -7.64 2.40 -6.55
C LYS A 111 -9.10 2.72 -6.91
N GLY A 112 -9.39 4.02 -7.00
CA GLY A 112 -10.68 4.54 -7.46
C GLY A 112 -11.82 4.43 -6.44
N LYS A 113 -11.49 4.14 -5.18
CA LYS A 113 -12.46 4.09 -4.07
C LYS A 113 -12.32 5.33 -3.20
N THR A 114 -13.43 5.79 -2.62
CA THR A 114 -13.34 6.83 -1.59
C THR A 114 -12.80 6.25 -0.29
N LEU A 115 -12.24 7.09 0.57
CA LEU A 115 -11.78 6.67 1.90
C LEU A 115 -12.91 6.06 2.75
N GLU A 116 -14.16 6.47 2.50
CA GLU A 116 -15.34 5.96 3.19
C GLU A 116 -15.71 4.55 2.68
N ASP A 117 -15.63 4.31 1.38
CA ASP A 117 -15.83 2.99 0.78
C ASP A 117 -14.77 1.99 1.24
N ILE A 118 -13.52 2.43 1.36
CA ILE A 118 -12.43 1.59 1.87
C ILE A 118 -12.70 1.18 3.32
N ASN A 119 -13.14 2.12 4.17
CA ASN A 119 -13.52 1.79 5.54
C ASN A 119 -14.68 0.79 5.62
N TYR A 120 -15.61 0.85 4.65
CA TYR A 120 -16.72 -0.11 4.56
C TYR A 120 -16.25 -1.52 4.17
N ILE A 121 -15.26 -1.63 3.29
CA ILE A 121 -14.68 -2.93 2.89
C ILE A 121 -14.00 -3.62 4.08
N PHE A 122 -13.37 -2.85 4.97
CA PHE A 122 -12.72 -3.37 6.17
C PHE A 122 -13.65 -3.45 7.40
N ALA A 123 -14.94 -3.09 7.28
CA ALA A 123 -15.88 -3.12 8.39
C ALA A 123 -16.54 -4.49 8.55
N GLU A 124 -16.43 -5.09 9.73
CA GLU A 124 -17.10 -6.34 10.11
C GLU A 124 -18.09 -6.13 11.26
N GLY A 125 -19.14 -6.97 11.33
CA GLY A 125 -20.12 -6.99 12.43
C GLY A 125 -20.86 -5.66 12.63
N ASP A 126 -20.98 -5.22 13.89
CA ASP A 126 -21.71 -4.01 14.29
C ASP A 126 -21.19 -2.73 13.62
N ALA A 127 -19.90 -2.68 13.30
CA ALA A 127 -19.30 -1.53 12.61
C ALA A 127 -19.84 -1.37 11.19
N ARG A 128 -20.17 -2.47 10.52
CA ARG A 128 -20.76 -2.46 9.18
C ARG A 128 -22.21 -1.96 9.22
N ILE A 129 -22.98 -2.40 10.22
CA ILE A 129 -24.38 -1.98 10.42
C ILE A 129 -24.46 -0.48 10.73
N GLU A 130 -23.57 0.02 11.59
CA GLU A 130 -23.48 1.45 11.91
C GLU A 130 -23.08 2.29 10.68
N LEU A 131 -22.13 1.79 9.86
CA LEU A 131 -21.77 2.46 8.60
C LEU A 131 -22.95 2.48 7.61
N GLU A 132 -23.66 1.36 7.42
CA GLU A 132 -24.86 1.30 6.57
C GLU A 132 -25.92 2.32 7.03
N ARG A 133 -26.14 2.45 8.35
CA ARG A 133 -27.07 3.42 8.92
C ARG A 133 -26.65 4.86 8.59
N ARG A 134 -25.37 5.19 8.74
CA ARG A 134 -24.84 6.53 8.46
C ARG A 134 -24.89 6.88 6.97
N PHE A 135 -24.65 5.91 6.08
CA PHE A 135 -24.83 6.12 4.65
C PHE A 135 -26.30 6.31 4.27
N ALA A 136 -27.22 5.55 4.87
CA ALA A 136 -28.65 5.72 4.65
C ALA A 136 -29.15 7.09 5.14
N GLU A 137 -28.69 7.54 6.31
CA GLU A 137 -28.99 8.88 6.84
C GLU A 137 -28.43 9.99 5.94
N ALA A 138 -27.19 9.86 5.46
CA ALA A 138 -26.56 10.85 4.58
C ALA A 138 -27.27 10.93 3.21
N ALA A 139 -27.67 9.79 2.64
CA ALA A 139 -28.46 9.73 1.42
C ALA A 139 -29.83 10.40 1.60
N TYR A 140 -30.50 10.15 2.73
CA TYR A 140 -31.78 10.77 3.05
C TYR A 140 -31.66 12.30 3.19
N GLN A 141 -30.62 12.78 3.87
CA GLN A 141 -30.34 14.23 3.99
C GLN A 141 -30.00 14.89 2.65
N GLY A 142 -29.31 14.18 1.75
CA GLY A 142 -29.09 14.64 0.38
C GLY A 142 -30.41 14.84 -0.37
N LEU A 143 -31.27 13.82 -0.35
CA LEU A 143 -32.60 13.88 -0.95
C LEU A 143 -33.48 14.99 -0.34
N GLU A 144 -33.42 15.20 0.97
CA GLU A 144 -34.17 16.25 1.66
C GLU A 144 -33.67 17.65 1.29
N LYS A 145 -32.35 17.83 1.11
CA LYS A 145 -31.77 19.07 0.59
C LYS A 145 -32.17 19.33 -0.86
N ASP A 146 -32.17 18.31 -1.71
CA ASP A 146 -32.55 18.44 -3.12
C ASP A 146 -34.06 18.69 -3.29
N ALA A 147 -34.87 18.13 -2.38
CA ALA A 147 -36.29 18.44 -2.28
C ALA A 147 -36.54 19.88 -1.81
N ASN A 148 -35.76 20.38 -0.84
CA ASN A 148 -35.88 21.74 -0.31
C ASN A 148 -35.19 22.82 -1.17
N SER A 149 -34.24 22.46 -2.03
CA SER A 149 -33.56 23.37 -2.96
C SER A 149 -34.40 23.70 -4.21
N GLY A 150 -35.52 23.02 -4.40
CA GLY A 150 -36.44 23.23 -5.52
C GLY A 150 -36.02 22.55 -6.82
N GLU A 151 -34.89 21.85 -6.88
CA GLU A 151 -34.40 21.16 -8.10
C GLU A 151 -35.32 20.02 -8.54
N VAL A 152 -35.97 19.33 -7.61
CA VAL A 152 -36.97 18.28 -7.90
C VAL A 152 -38.21 18.86 -8.62
N GLN A 153 -38.52 20.14 -8.41
CA GLN A 153 -39.64 20.81 -9.08
C GLN A 153 -39.30 21.15 -10.54
N ILE A 154 -38.02 21.35 -10.87
CA ILE A 154 -37.54 21.62 -12.23
C ILE A 154 -37.56 20.36 -13.10
N VAL A 155 -37.27 19.19 -12.52
CA VAL A 155 -37.35 17.89 -13.23
C VAL A 155 -38.80 17.53 -13.54
N ASN A 156 -39.73 17.71 -12.59
CA ASN A 156 -41.15 17.48 -12.84
C ASN A 156 -41.76 18.51 -13.81
N ALA A 157 -41.34 19.79 -13.75
CA ALA A 157 -41.76 20.81 -14.72
C ALA A 157 -41.24 20.53 -16.15
N THR A 158 -40.04 19.97 -16.29
CA THR A 158 -39.48 19.60 -17.61
C THR A 158 -40.18 18.38 -18.22
N ILE A 159 -40.78 17.52 -17.40
CA ILE A 159 -41.59 16.37 -17.84
C ILE A 159 -43.01 16.83 -18.24
N GLU A 160 -43.62 17.75 -17.47
CA GLU A 160 -44.94 18.31 -17.82
C GLU A 160 -44.91 19.21 -19.07
N GLU A 161 -43.79 19.91 -19.35
CA GLU A 161 -43.66 20.72 -20.58
C GLU A 161 -43.41 19.86 -21.85
N LYS A 162 -43.12 18.56 -21.69
CA LYS A 162 -42.89 17.61 -22.80
C LYS A 162 -44.06 16.65 -23.06
N VAL A 163 -45.21 16.84 -22.41
CA VAL A 163 -46.47 16.11 -22.67
C VAL A 163 -47.49 17.03 -23.32
#